data_AF-A0A351VM48-F1
#
_entry.id   AF-A0A351VM48-F1
#
_cell.length_a   1.000
_cell.length_b   1.000
_cell.length_c   1.000
_cell.angle_alpha   90.00
_cell.angle_beta   90.00
_cell.angle_gamma   90.00
#
_symmetry.space_group_name_H-M   'P 1'
#
loop_
_entity.id
_entity.type
_entity.pdbx_description
1 polymer ?
#
loop_
_entity_poly.entity_id
_entity_poly.type
_entity_poly.pdbx_seq_one_letter_code
_entity_poly.pdbx_strand_id
1 'polypeptide(L)'
;MRNSVHFSDMEIEQINMLMERQEGILHAIAELVRNGDDNRLKEINNECRKLADSCLKFTTSCESHLVEGLCTPESAPMLLTIISRIQTLVRNEVGTLKLLSRWIWDRVAGCTIENPVGHPSY
;
A
#
# COMPACT_ATOMS: atom_id res chain seq x y z
N MET A 1 -21.74 -5.59 -30.63
CA MET A 1 -20.99 -4.65 -29.78
C MET A 1 -20.41 -5.44 -28.62
N ARG A 2 -19.11 -5.30 -28.33
CA ARG A 2 -18.48 -5.96 -27.18
C ARG A 2 -19.10 -5.40 -25.89
N ASN A 3 -19.44 -6.25 -24.94
CA ASN A 3 -20.00 -5.89 -23.63
C ASN A 3 -19.00 -5.00 -22.88
N SER A 4 -19.08 -3.68 -23.07
CA SER A 4 -18.31 -2.71 -22.31
C SER A 4 -19.07 -2.36 -21.03
N VAL A 5 -18.44 -2.61 -19.89
CA VAL A 5 -18.97 -2.18 -18.59
C VAL A 5 -18.72 -0.68 -18.45
N HIS A 6 -19.78 0.07 -18.20
CA HIS A 6 -19.70 1.52 -17.98
C HIS A 6 -19.57 1.81 -16.49
N PHE A 7 -18.47 2.47 -16.12
CA PHE A 7 -18.33 3.07 -14.80
C PHE A 7 -18.91 4.48 -14.82
N SER A 8 -19.56 4.86 -13.73
CA SER A 8 -19.93 6.23 -13.42
C SER A 8 -18.69 7.06 -13.08
N ASP A 9 -18.80 8.39 -13.22
CA ASP A 9 -17.71 9.33 -12.89
C ASP A 9 -17.23 9.15 -11.44
N MET A 10 -18.15 8.86 -10.52
CA MET A 10 -17.84 8.59 -9.12
C MET A 10 -17.00 7.32 -8.96
N GLU A 11 -17.34 6.24 -9.64
CA GLU A 11 -16.57 4.98 -9.58
C GLU A 11 -15.16 5.18 -10.16
N ILE A 12 -15.05 5.95 -11.25
CA ILE A 12 -13.77 6.32 -11.85
C ILE A 12 -12.92 7.15 -10.87
N GLU A 13 -13.51 8.16 -10.23
CA GLU A 13 -12.85 9.00 -9.23
C GLU A 13 -12.32 8.15 -8.06
N GLN A 14 -13.15 7.23 -7.54
CA GLN A 14 -12.75 6.32 -6.46
C GLN A 14 -11.56 5.42 -6.88
N ILE A 15 -11.60 4.86 -8.09
CA ILE A 15 -10.50 4.04 -8.62
C ILE A 15 -9.22 4.86 -8.73
N ASN A 16 -9.29 6.07 -9.29
CA ASN A 16 -8.13 6.96 -9.43
C ASN A 16 -7.52 7.28 -8.06
N MET A 17 -8.34 7.67 -7.09
CA MET A 17 -7.88 7.96 -5.71
C MET A 17 -7.16 6.77 -5.07
N LEU A 18 -7.65 5.54 -5.29
CA LEU A 18 -6.98 4.34 -4.77
C LEU A 18 -5.65 4.08 -5.48
N MET A 19 -5.61 4.23 -6.81
CA MET A 19 -4.41 4.00 -7.62
C MET A 19 -3.31 5.01 -7.35
N GLU A 20 -3.64 6.30 -7.22
CA GLU A 20 -2.67 7.36 -6.90
C GLU A 20 -2.02 7.12 -5.53
N ARG A 21 -2.80 6.72 -4.53
CA ARG A 21 -2.26 6.37 -3.21
C ARG A 21 -1.39 5.13 -3.25
N GLN A 22 -1.81 4.13 -4.01
CA GLN A 22 -1.05 2.90 -4.23
C GLN A 22 0.30 3.18 -4.89
N GLU A 23 0.33 4.04 -5.90
CA GLU A 23 1.56 4.52 -6.54
C GLU A 23 2.47 5.23 -5.54
N GLY A 24 1.92 6.14 -4.73
CA GLY A 24 2.66 6.84 -3.68
C GLY A 24 3.32 5.90 -2.67
N ILE A 25 2.63 4.84 -2.24
CA ILE A 25 3.19 3.83 -1.34
C ILE A 25 4.36 3.09 -2.00
N LEU A 26 4.21 2.66 -3.26
CA LEU A 26 5.26 1.96 -3.99
C LEU A 26 6.50 2.83 -4.16
N HIS A 27 6.34 4.12 -4.46
CA HIS A 27 7.44 5.07 -4.52
C HIS A 27 8.14 5.21 -3.16
N ALA A 28 7.38 5.37 -2.08
CA ALA A 28 7.97 5.51 -0.75
C ALA A 28 8.71 4.24 -0.31
N ILE A 29 8.21 3.05 -0.64
CA ILE A 29 8.92 1.78 -0.44
C ILE A 29 10.23 1.76 -1.24
N ALA A 30 10.19 2.10 -2.53
CA ALA A 30 11.39 2.12 -3.37
C ALA A 30 12.47 3.07 -2.83
N GLU A 31 12.06 4.23 -2.33
CA GLU A 31 12.98 5.18 -1.69
C GLU A 31 13.49 4.70 -0.33
N LEU A 32 12.66 4.01 0.46
CA LEU A 32 13.09 3.36 1.71
C LEU A 32 14.18 2.33 1.43
N VAL A 33 14.01 1.49 0.40
CA VAL A 33 15.05 0.52 -0.01
C VAL A 33 16.34 1.23 -0.43
N ARG A 34 16.24 2.37 -1.12
CA ARG A 34 17.40 3.14 -1.59
C ARG A 34 18.17 3.79 -0.44
N ASN A 35 17.47 4.41 0.51
CA ASN A 35 18.09 5.29 1.51
C ASN A 35 18.24 4.65 2.89
N GLY A 36 17.45 3.61 3.21
CA GLY A 36 17.50 2.91 4.50
C GLY A 36 17.01 3.73 5.71
N ASP A 37 16.22 4.78 5.49
CA ASP A 37 15.74 5.66 6.56
C ASP A 37 14.54 5.05 7.30
N ASP A 38 14.78 4.57 8.53
CA ASP A 38 13.77 3.93 9.39
C ASP A 38 12.64 4.90 9.80
N ASN A 39 12.85 6.21 9.76
CA ASN A 39 11.76 7.16 10.08
C ASN A 39 10.60 7.06 9.07
N ARG A 40 10.92 6.73 7.81
CA ARG A 40 9.93 6.59 6.73
C ARG A 40 9.09 5.34 6.86
N LEU A 41 9.53 4.32 7.59
CA LEU A 41 8.75 3.09 7.81
C LEU A 41 7.40 3.36 8.48
N LYS A 42 7.35 4.30 9.44
CA LYS A 42 6.11 4.67 10.12
C LYS A 42 5.14 5.38 9.19
N GLU A 43 5.66 6.27 8.35
CA GLU A 43 4.87 7.03 7.38
C GLU A 43 4.23 6.08 6.35
N ILE A 44 5.03 5.18 5.78
CA ILE A 44 4.52 4.22 4.78
C ILE A 44 3.45 3.30 5.40
N ASN A 45 3.68 2.79 6.62
CA ASN A 45 2.67 1.98 7.32
C ASN A 45 1.36 2.75 7.56
N ASN A 46 1.43 4.05 7.83
CA ASN A 46 0.26 4.89 8.00
C ASN A 46 -0.50 5.08 6.67
N GLU A 47 0.22 5.29 5.56
CA GLU A 47 -0.39 5.39 4.24
C GLU A 47 -1.03 4.07 3.78
N CYS A 48 -0.38 2.92 4.05
CA CYS A 48 -0.99 1.60 3.84
C CYS A 48 -2.31 1.45 4.62
N ARG A 49 -2.36 1.90 5.88
CA ARG A 49 -3.59 1.86 6.69
C ARG A 49 -4.68 2.75 6.09
N LYS A 50 -4.35 3.98 5.72
CA LYS A 50 -5.30 4.91 5.09
C LYS A 50 -5.86 4.37 3.78
N LEU A 51 -5.03 3.69 2.98
CA LEU A 51 -5.47 3.06 1.73
C LEU A 51 -6.42 1.89 2.02
N ALA A 52 -6.09 1.02 2.98
CA ALA A 52 -6.99 -0.06 3.40
C ALA A 52 -8.35 0.46 3.91
N ASP A 53 -8.34 1.53 4.71
CA ASP A 53 -9.56 2.19 5.19
C ASP A 53 -10.39 2.77 4.04
N SER A 54 -9.73 3.31 3.00
CA SER A 54 -10.40 3.85 1.83
C SER A 54 -11.03 2.75 0.98
N CYS A 55 -10.33 1.62 0.81
CA CYS A 55 -10.91 0.44 0.18
C CYS A 55 -12.16 -0.04 0.93
N LEU A 56 -12.12 -0.12 2.26
CA LEU A 56 -13.29 -0.52 3.05
C LEU A 56 -14.46 0.45 2.87
N LYS A 57 -14.20 1.76 2.93
CA LYS A 57 -15.23 2.80 2.70
C LYS A 57 -15.86 2.69 1.32
N PHE A 58 -15.06 2.48 0.28
CA PHE A 58 -15.57 2.37 -1.09
C PHE A 58 -16.31 1.05 -1.33
N THR A 59 -15.91 -0.05 -0.71
CA THR A 59 -16.70 -1.30 -0.69
C THR A 59 -18.07 -1.07 -0.08
N THR A 60 -18.15 -0.50 1.12
CA THR A 60 -19.43 -0.23 1.79
C THR A 60 -20.31 0.75 1.00
N SER A 61 -19.70 1.78 0.40
CA SER A 61 -20.42 2.71 -0.47
C SER A 61 -20.96 2.03 -1.72
N CYS A 62 -20.18 1.17 -2.37
CA CYS A 62 -20.63 0.40 -3.54
C CYS A 62 -21.80 -0.52 -3.20
N GLU A 63 -21.75 -1.19 -2.04
CA GLU A 63 -22.83 -2.06 -1.57
C GLU A 63 -24.12 -1.26 -1.28
N SER A 64 -24.02 -0.10 -0.62
CA SER A 64 -25.18 0.79 -0.37
C SER A 64 -25.79 1.27 -1.67
N HIS A 65 -24.97 1.74 -2.61
CA HIS A 65 -25.45 2.23 -3.90
C HIS A 65 -26.06 1.14 -4.77
N LEU A 66 -25.62 -0.11 -4.64
CA LEU A 66 -26.24 -1.24 -5.31
C LEU A 66 -27.65 -1.52 -4.76
N VAL A 67 -27.83 -1.44 -3.43
CA VAL A 67 -29.14 -1.59 -2.77
C VAL A 67 -30.09 -0.44 -3.13
N GLU A 68 -29.57 0.77 -3.22
CA GLU A 68 -30.31 1.99 -3.58
C GLU A 68 -30.61 2.11 -5.08
N GLY A 69 -30.05 1.23 -5.92
CA GLY A 69 -30.21 1.26 -7.38
C GLY A 69 -29.43 2.38 -8.09
N LEU A 70 -28.46 2.98 -7.40
CA LEU A 70 -27.59 4.05 -7.92
C LEU A 70 -26.36 3.52 -8.65
N CYS A 71 -25.97 2.26 -8.39
CA CYS A 71 -24.89 1.56 -9.09
C CYS A 71 -25.47 0.51 -10.05
N THR A 72 -24.83 0.32 -11.20
CA THR A 72 -25.30 -0.71 -12.14
C THR A 72 -24.89 -2.10 -11.65
N PRO A 73 -25.76 -3.12 -11.78
CA PRO A 73 -25.41 -4.50 -11.42
C PRO A 73 -24.19 -5.06 -12.18
N GLU A 74 -23.87 -4.48 -13.33
CA GLU A 74 -22.73 -4.87 -14.17
C GLU A 74 -21.41 -4.24 -13.73
N SER A 75 -21.41 -2.97 -13.26
CA SER A 75 -20.20 -2.25 -12.82
C SER A 75 -19.76 -2.62 -11.40
N ALA A 76 -20.71 -2.86 -10.49
CA ALA A 76 -20.42 -3.13 -9.08
C ALA A 76 -19.44 -4.31 -8.87
N PRO A 77 -19.61 -5.48 -9.52
CA PRO A 77 -18.68 -6.61 -9.33
C PRO A 77 -17.27 -6.31 -9.83
N MET A 78 -17.13 -5.51 -10.90
CA MET A 78 -15.83 -5.10 -11.40
C MET A 78 -15.15 -4.13 -10.44
N LEU A 79 -15.87 -3.12 -9.94
CA LEU A 79 -15.35 -2.17 -8.96
C LEU A 79 -14.89 -2.87 -7.68
N LEU A 80 -15.74 -3.75 -7.12
CA LEU A 80 -15.40 -4.53 -5.93
C LEU A 80 -14.18 -5.43 -6.16
N THR A 81 -14.03 -5.99 -7.36
CA THR A 81 -12.84 -6.76 -7.73
C THR A 81 -11.59 -5.89 -7.72
N ILE A 82 -11.64 -4.69 -8.31
CA ILE A 82 -10.52 -3.74 -8.31
C ILE A 82 -10.13 -3.38 -6.87
N ILE A 83 -11.10 -3.00 -6.04
CA ILE A 83 -10.87 -2.64 -4.63
C ILE A 83 -10.22 -3.81 -3.87
N SER A 84 -10.73 -5.03 -4.05
CA SER A 84 -10.18 -6.24 -3.42
C SER A 84 -8.73 -6.54 -3.85
N ARG A 85 -8.39 -6.27 -5.11
CA ARG A 85 -7.00 -6.39 -5.59
C ARG A 85 -6.09 -5.36 -4.93
N ILE A 86 -6.54 -4.11 -4.81
CA ILE A 86 -5.77 -3.06 -4.12
C ILE A 86 -5.58 -3.41 -2.64
N GLN A 87 -6.61 -3.88 -1.93
CA GLN A 87 -6.45 -4.38 -0.55
C GLN A 87 -5.41 -5.50 -0.43
N THR A 88 -5.34 -6.38 -1.43
CA THR A 88 -4.35 -7.45 -1.45
C THR A 88 -2.94 -6.92 -1.67
N LEU A 89 -2.77 -5.92 -2.54
CA LEU A 89 -1.48 -5.23 -2.72
C LEU A 89 -1.02 -4.59 -1.41
N VAL A 90 -1.88 -3.83 -0.75
CA VAL A 90 -1.57 -3.19 0.54
C VAL A 90 -1.15 -4.20 1.61
N ARG A 91 -1.83 -5.34 1.70
CA ARG A 91 -1.44 -6.42 2.64
C ARG A 91 -0.03 -6.95 2.33
N ASN A 92 0.28 -7.13 1.06
CA ASN A 92 1.60 -7.60 0.64
C ASN A 92 2.68 -6.55 0.95
N GLU A 93 2.38 -5.27 0.75
CA GLU A 93 3.29 -4.16 1.07
C GLU A 93 3.61 -4.08 2.56
N VAL A 94 2.60 -4.21 3.42
CA VAL A 94 2.82 -4.30 4.88
C VAL A 94 3.71 -5.50 5.23
N GLY A 95 3.54 -6.63 4.53
CA GLY A 95 4.44 -7.78 4.65
C GLY A 95 5.88 -7.44 4.25
N THR A 96 6.06 -6.79 3.10
CA THR A 96 7.36 -6.32 2.61
C THR A 96 8.02 -5.33 3.58
N LEU A 97 7.26 -4.38 4.14
CA LEU A 97 7.78 -3.40 5.10
C LEU A 97 8.33 -4.06 6.36
N LYS A 98 7.72 -5.14 6.85
CA LYS A 98 8.24 -5.92 7.99
C LYS A 98 9.57 -6.60 7.67
N LEU A 99 9.75 -7.06 6.44
CA LEU A 99 11.01 -7.65 5.99
C LEU A 99 12.08 -6.56 5.84
N LEU A 100 11.71 -5.41 5.25
CA LEU A 100 12.60 -4.27 5.09
C LEU A 100 13.03 -3.67 6.44
N SER A 101 12.14 -3.56 7.43
CA SER A 101 12.50 -3.05 8.75
C SER A 101 13.56 -3.94 9.42
N ARG A 102 13.41 -5.26 9.29
CA ARG A 102 14.43 -6.21 9.78
C ARG A 102 15.76 -6.03 9.06
N TRP A 103 15.73 -5.92 7.72
CA TRP A 103 16.94 -5.72 6.93
C TRP A 103 17.66 -4.41 7.27
N ILE A 104 16.93 -3.30 7.43
CA ILE A 104 17.50 -2.01 7.84
C ILE A 104 18.15 -2.14 9.22
N TRP A 105 17.46 -2.76 10.18
CA TRP A 105 18.00 -2.97 11.53
C TRP A 105 19.26 -3.83 11.53
N ASP A 106 19.26 -4.95 10.81
CA ASP A 106 20.43 -5.84 10.70
C ASP A 106 21.63 -5.11 10.07
N ARG A 107 21.39 -4.20 9.11
CA ARG A 107 22.43 -3.39 8.48
C ARG A 107 23.03 -2.37 9.46
N VAL A 108 22.20 -1.74 10.29
CA VAL A 108 22.64 -0.80 11.34
C VAL A 108 23.41 -1.54 12.44
N ALA A 109 22.89 -2.68 12.90
CA ALA A 109 23.52 -3.50 13.95
C ALA A 109 24.84 -4.15 13.49
N GLY A 110 24.96 -4.51 12.22
CA GLY A 110 26.20 -5.01 11.63
C GLY A 110 27.32 -3.96 11.55
N CYS A 111 26.99 -2.67 11.44
CA CYS A 111 27.97 -1.58 11.49
C CYS A 111 28.53 -1.32 12.90
N THR A 112 27.92 -1.85 13.96
CA THR A 112 28.35 -1.62 15.35
C THR A 112 29.36 -2.65 15.87
N ILE A 113 29.72 -3.67 15.09
CA ILE A 113 30.64 -4.76 15.50
C ILE A 113 32.00 -4.72 14.76
N GLU A 114 32.50 -3.54 14.44
CA GLU A 114 33.92 -3.37 14.07
C GLU A 114 34.57 -2.29 14.95
N ASN A 115 34.93 -2.71 16.17
CA ASN A 115 36.02 -2.08 16.91
C ASN A 115 36.93 -3.22 17.37
N PRO A 116 37.99 -3.57 16.63
CA PRO A 116 38.99 -4.50 17.14
C PRO A 116 39.74 -3.79 18.27
N VAL A 117 39.39 -4.18 19.49
CA VAL A 117 40.08 -3.78 20.71
C VAL A 117 41.56 -4.15 20.59
N GLY A 118 42.42 -3.13 20.58
CA GLY A 118 43.75 -3.14 21.17
C GLY A 118 44.81 -4.02 20.50
N HIS A 119 45.59 -3.42 19.60
CA HIS A 119 47.01 -3.74 19.55
C HIS A 119 47.67 -3.21 20.83
N PRO A 120 48.32 -4.04 21.67
CA PRO A 120 49.29 -3.52 22.61
C PRO A 120 50.56 -3.19 21.83
N SER A 121 50.92 -1.91 21.86
CA SER A 121 52.27 -1.46 21.54
C SER A 121 53.23 -1.93 22.63
N TYR A 122 54.41 -2.39 22.17
CA TYR A 122 55.62 -2.79 22.90
C TYR A 122 55.68 -4.23 23.43
#